data_AF-A0A923IFU3-F1
#
_entry.id   AF-A0A923IFU3-F1
#
_cell.length_a   1.000
_cell.length_b   1.000
_cell.length_c   1.000
_cell.angle_alpha   90.00
_cell.angle_beta   90.00
_cell.angle_gamma   90.00
#
_symmetry.space_group_name_H-M   'P 1'
#
loop_
_entity.id
_entity.type
_entity.pdbx_description
1 polymer ?
#
loop_
_entity_poly.entity_id
_entity_poly.type
_entity_poly.pdbx_seq_one_letter_code
_entity_poly.pdbx_strand_id
1 'polypeptide(L)' 'WGDTDKILDVGGVAVLEKNLKNYKTVIMKDTGHIPMLENPKDTASHYVSYLKGK' A
#
# COMPACT_ATOMS: atom_id res chain seq x y z
N TRP A 1 1.41 -0.45 0.73
CA TRP A 1 2.78 -0.16 1.17
C TRP A 1 3.22 -1.26 2.12
N GLY A 2 4.35 -1.92 1.88
CA GLY A 2 4.82 -2.96 2.77
C GLY A 2 5.41 -2.38 4.06
N ASP A 3 5.03 -2.88 5.22
CA ASP A 3 5.53 -2.37 6.51
C ASP A 3 7.00 -2.70 6.80
N THR A 4 7.62 -3.53 5.97
CA THR A 4 9.05 -3.86 6.02
C THR A 4 9.84 -3.35 4.83
N ASP A 5 9.25 -2.47 4.00
CA ASP A 5 9.95 -1.83 2.88
C ASP A 5 11.13 -0.97 3.39
N LYS A 6 12.34 -1.26 2.89
CA LYS A 6 13.59 -0.57 3.26
C LYS A 6 14.07 0.42 2.19
N ILE A 7 13.44 0.44 1.02
CA ILE A 7 13.77 1.37 -0.07
C ILE A 7 12.89 2.61 0.07
N LEU A 8 11.59 2.40 0.30
CA LEU A 8 10.64 3.46 0.57
C LEU A 8 10.02 3.22 1.95
N ASP A 9 10.51 3.94 2.96
CA ASP A 9 10.05 3.78 4.34
C ASP A 9 8.56 4.12 4.49
N VAL A 10 7.85 3.30 5.27
CA VAL A 10 6.40 3.44 5.49
C VAL A 10 6.01 4.78 6.14
N GLY A 11 6.93 5.43 6.86
CA GLY A 11 6.73 6.78 7.40
C GLY A 11 6.46 7.83 6.33
N GLY A 12 6.90 7.62 5.09
CA GLY A 12 6.61 8.50 3.95
C GLY A 12 5.11 8.62 3.63
N VAL A 13 4.29 7.65 4.06
CA VAL A 13 2.84 7.68 3.88
C VAL A 13 2.21 8.93 4.49
N ALA A 14 2.62 9.34 5.70
CA ALA A 14 2.05 10.52 6.35
C ALA A 14 2.27 11.81 5.53
N VAL A 15 3.39 11.89 4.80
CA VAL A 15 3.67 13.01 3.90
C VAL A 15 2.72 13.00 2.70
N LEU A 16 2.46 11.83 2.13
CA LEU A 16 1.52 11.68 1.02
C LEU A 16 0.09 11.99 1.44
N GLU A 17 -0.36 11.44 2.56
CA GLU A 17 -1.71 11.66 3.11
C GLU A 17 -2.01 13.13 3.41
N LYS A 18 -0.98 13.89 3.82
CA LYS A 18 -1.10 15.33 4.06
C LYS A 18 -1.30 16.15 2.78
N ASN A 19 -0.75 15.70 1.65
CA ASN A 19 -0.66 16.50 0.41
C ASN A 19 -1.51 15.94 -0.75
N LEU A 20 -1.97 14.70 -0.66
CA LEU A 20 -2.78 14.04 -1.68
C LEU A 20 -4.27 14.12 -1.30
N LYS A 21 -5.15 14.38 -2.28
CA LYS A 21 -6.60 14.30 -2.11
C LYS A 21 -7.12 13.00 -2.71
N ASN A 22 -8.26 12.52 -2.21
CA ASN A 22 -8.95 11.32 -2.70
C ASN A 22 -8.05 10.06 -2.73
N TYR A 23 -7.33 9.83 -1.63
CA TYR A 23 -6.45 8.66 -1.49
C TYR A 23 -7.09 7.58 -0.61
N LYS A 24 -6.54 6.37 -0.71
CA LYS A 24 -6.76 5.27 0.23
C LYS A 24 -5.42 4.62 0.52
N THR A 25 -5.01 4.64 1.78
CA THR A 25 -3.75 4.05 2.22
C THR A 25 -4.01 2.62 2.70
N VAL A 26 -3.14 1.71 2.29
CA VAL A 26 -3.10 0.34 2.82
C VAL A 26 -1.67 0.02 3.21
N ILE A 27 -1.46 -0.27 4.49
CA ILE A 27 -0.20 -0.80 5.02
C ILE A 27 -0.34 -2.32 5.11
N MET A 28 0.54 -3.03 4.42
CA MET A 28 0.52 -4.48 4.31
C MET A 28 1.54 -5.06 5.28
N LYS A 29 1.07 -5.93 6.17
CA LYS A 29 1.90 -6.61 7.16
C LYS A 29 2.82 -7.64 6.51
N ASP A 30 4.02 -7.79 7.06
CA ASP A 30 5.03 -8.76 6.66
C ASP A 30 5.31 -8.71 5.14
N THR A 31 5.26 -7.50 4.57
CA THR A 31 5.42 -7.24 3.14
C THR A 31 6.50 -6.20 2.94
N GLY A 32 7.39 -6.40 1.99
CA GLY A 32 8.47 -5.49 1.64
C GLY A 32 8.12 -4.56 0.48
N HIS A 33 9.12 -4.33 -0.38
CA HIS A 33 9.07 -3.32 -1.43
C HIS A 33 8.21 -3.71 -2.64
N ILE A 34 8.00 -5.01 -2.88
CA ILE A 34 7.30 -5.52 -4.06
C ILE A 34 6.06 -6.34 -3.64
N PRO A 35 5.01 -5.69 -3.08
CA PRO A 35 3.81 -6.37 -2.57
C PRO A 35 3.15 -7.33 -3.55
N MET A 36 3.18 -7.02 -4.85
CA MET A 36 2.58 -7.83 -5.91
C MET A 36 3.25 -9.21 -6.04
N LEU A 37 4.52 -9.35 -5.64
CA LEU A 37 5.26 -10.62 -5.64
C LEU A 37 5.25 -11.28 -4.26
N GLU A 38 5.35 -10.49 -3.20
CA GLU A 38 5.49 -10.98 -1.82
C GLU A 38 4.15 -11.42 -1.21
N ASN A 39 3.09 -10.63 -1.44
CA ASN A 39 1.73 -10.94 -0.99
C ASN A 39 0.73 -10.66 -2.14
N PRO A 40 0.73 -11.50 -3.19
CA PRO A 40 -0.01 -11.26 -4.42
C PRO A 40 -1.53 -11.24 -4.19
N LYS A 41 -2.04 -12.12 -3.32
CA LYS A 41 -3.48 -12.26 -3.08
C LYS A 41 -4.05 -11.01 -2.40
N ASP A 42 -3.41 -10.53 -1.35
CA ASP A 42 -3.89 -9.35 -0.64
C ASP A 42 -3.73 -8.09 -1.51
N THR A 43 -2.59 -7.96 -2.20
CA THR A 43 -2.36 -6.85 -3.13
C THR A 43 -3.45 -6.80 -4.21
N ALA A 44 -3.74 -7.93 -4.85
CA ALA A 44 -4.78 -8.02 -5.87
C ALA A 44 -6.17 -7.70 -5.29
N SER A 45 -6.47 -8.19 -4.08
CA SER A 45 -7.74 -7.95 -3.40
C SER A 45 -7.97 -6.47 -3.10
N HIS A 46 -6.94 -5.77 -2.59
CA HIS A 46 -6.99 -4.33 -2.36
C HIS A 46 -7.20 -3.55 -3.67
N TYR A 47 -6.49 -3.93 -4.73
CA TYR A 47 -6.62 -3.28 -6.02
C TYR A 47 -8.02 -3.48 -6.65
N VAL A 48 -8.55 -4.70 -6.60
CA VAL A 48 -9.92 -4.99 -7.08
C VAL A 48 -10.97 -4.23 -6.26
N SER A 49 -10.79 -4.09 -4.94
CA SER A 49 -11.68 -3.26 -4.10
C SER A 49 -11.68 -1.81 -4.57
N TYR A 50 -10.50 -1.25 -4.82
CA TYR A 50 -10.36 0.11 -5.32
C TYR A 50 -11.06 0.31 -6.67
N LEU A 51 -10.87 -0.60 -7.63
CA LEU A 51 -11.55 -0.55 -8.94
C LEU A 51 -13.08 -0.62 -8.84
N LYS A 52 -13.61 -1.29 -7.80
CA LYS A 52 -15.05 -1.36 -7.52
C LYS A 52 -15.58 -0.15 -6.74
N GLY A 53 -14.75 0.86 -6.46
CA GLY A 53 -15.13 2.04 -5.69
C GLY A 53 -15.40 1.76 -4.22
N LYS A 54 -14.78 0.73 -3.64
CA LYS A 54 -14.93 0.32 -2.23
C LYS A 54 -13.69 0.65 -1.40
#